data_AF-A0A7K4D8U4-F1
#
_entry.id   AF-A0A7K4D8U4-F1
#
_cell.length_a   1.000
_cell.length_b   1.000
_cell.length_c   1.000
_cell.angle_alpha   90.00
_cell.angle_beta   90.00
_cell.angle_gamma   90.00
#
_symmetry.space_group_name_H-M   'P 1'
#
loop_
_entity.id
_entity.type
_entity.pdbx_description
1 polymer ?
#
loop_
_entity_poly.entity_id
_entity_poly.type
_entity_poly.pdbx_seq_one_letter_code
_entity_poly.pdbx_strand_id
1 'polypeptide(L)'
;MEKVNSGLSEKKVKFFHIFLASLVRTVAMRPQLNRFVMGRRIFQRNKIQISMIVKKKLDEESEYSNIKVTFDPRDTLEMVIKRMAESLEYGRGDDKKHEEKEIDFLIKFPDIILRFIVWLWRGLDYYGILPASIVKDDPMYASVYVTNLGSLGLDSVFHHLFEYGNTSNFIALGKIHKAPVVDENDKLTVKDVVRIGYTLDDRISEGIYFVKAIELFKNFMQNPEILENPPPEEDIKEYLDVTEGK
;
A
#
# COMPACT_ATOMS: atom_id res chain seq x y z
N MET A 1 1.19 4.01 20.89
CA MET A 1 1.65 5.34 20.41
C MET A 1 2.27 6.16 21.54
N GLU A 2 1.57 6.44 22.64
CA GLU A 2 2.13 7.25 23.75
C GLU A 2 3.35 6.61 24.41
N LYS A 3 3.36 5.29 24.65
CA LYS A 3 4.52 4.55 25.16
C LYS A 3 5.73 4.51 24.21
N VAL A 4 5.49 4.44 22.90
CA VAL A 4 6.55 4.43 21.88
C VAL A 4 7.14 5.82 21.67
N ASN A 5 6.30 6.86 21.84
CA ASN A 5 6.71 8.25 21.67
C ASN A 5 7.23 8.89 22.98
N SER A 6 7.10 8.25 24.14
CA SER A 6 7.59 8.76 25.43
C SER A 6 9.12 8.62 25.51
N GLY A 7 9.83 9.52 24.82
CA GLY A 7 11.30 9.57 24.79
C GLY A 7 11.90 10.01 23.46
N LEU A 8 11.10 10.12 22.40
CA LEU A 8 11.57 10.51 21.06
C LEU A 8 11.36 12.03 20.84
N SER A 9 12.46 12.80 20.86
CA SER A 9 12.41 14.26 20.64
C SER A 9 12.25 14.66 19.16
N GLU A 10 12.67 13.83 18.20
CA GLU A 10 12.73 14.23 16.77
C GLU A 10 11.91 13.40 15.78
N LYS A 11 11.53 12.14 16.08
CA LYS A 11 10.72 11.30 15.16
C LYS A 11 9.49 10.73 15.86
N LYS A 12 8.37 11.47 15.81
CA LYS A 12 7.09 10.98 16.33
C LYS A 12 6.54 9.86 15.43
N VAL A 13 6.38 8.66 15.98
CA VAL A 13 5.66 7.57 15.33
C VAL A 13 4.18 7.98 15.18
N LYS A 14 3.71 8.01 13.93
CA LYS A 14 2.32 8.31 13.58
C LYS A 14 1.54 7.02 13.40
N PHE A 15 0.21 7.09 13.60
CA PHE A 15 -0.70 5.98 13.33
C PHE A 15 -0.48 5.35 11.94
N PHE A 16 -0.24 6.18 10.92
CA PHE A 16 -0.02 5.70 9.57
C PHE A 16 1.26 4.87 9.41
N HIS A 17 2.32 5.12 10.21
CA HIS A 17 3.52 4.29 10.18
C HIS A 17 3.23 2.88 10.72
N ILE A 18 2.46 2.80 11.82
CA ILE A 18 2.02 1.53 12.39
C ILE A 18 1.12 0.79 11.40
N PHE A 19 0.22 1.52 10.72
CA PHE A 19 -0.62 0.97 9.65
C PHE A 19 0.21 0.35 8.53
N LEU A 20 1.22 1.05 8.02
CA LEU A 20 2.07 0.51 6.96
C LEU A 20 2.91 -0.67 7.44
N ALA A 21 3.50 -0.59 8.63
CA ALA A 21 4.29 -1.69 9.18
C ALA A 21 3.43 -2.95 9.41
N SER A 22 2.21 -2.78 9.90
CA SER A 22 1.22 -3.86 10.04
C SER A 22 0.89 -4.48 8.69
N LEU A 23 0.70 -3.65 7.65
CA LEU A 23 0.40 -4.10 6.30
C LEU A 23 1.57 -4.87 5.68
N VAL A 24 2.80 -4.33 5.77
CA VAL A 24 4.02 -5.00 5.30
C VAL A 24 4.17 -6.36 5.98
N ARG A 25 4.07 -6.40 7.32
CA ARG A 25 4.15 -7.65 8.08
C ARG A 25 3.07 -8.65 7.69
N THR A 26 1.84 -8.17 7.48
CA THR A 26 0.73 -9.02 7.03
C THR A 26 1.02 -9.62 5.66
N VAL A 27 1.48 -8.81 4.69
CA VAL A 27 1.83 -9.29 3.34
C VAL A 27 2.99 -10.29 3.38
N ALA A 28 3.99 -10.04 4.23
CA ALA A 28 5.12 -10.96 4.42
C ALA A 28 4.67 -12.33 4.97
N MET A 29 3.77 -12.35 5.96
CA MET A 29 3.25 -13.59 6.56
C MET A 29 2.08 -14.21 5.79
N ARG A 30 1.55 -13.49 4.80
CA ARG A 30 0.44 -13.91 3.94
C ARG A 30 0.79 -13.60 2.47
N PRO A 31 1.75 -14.31 1.87
CA PRO A 31 2.28 -14.00 0.53
C PRO A 31 1.27 -14.07 -0.61
N GLN A 32 0.13 -14.76 -0.46
CA GLN A 32 -0.93 -14.72 -1.47
C GLN A 32 -1.54 -13.32 -1.66
N LEU A 33 -1.46 -12.44 -0.66
CA LEU A 33 -1.82 -11.02 -0.81
C LEU A 33 -0.88 -10.31 -1.80
N ASN A 34 0.35 -10.81 -1.95
CA ASN A 34 1.35 -10.25 -2.87
C ASN A 34 1.28 -10.84 -4.28
N ARG A 35 0.11 -11.36 -4.69
CA ARG A 35 -0.14 -11.89 -6.03
C ARG A 35 -0.89 -10.91 -6.90
N PHE A 36 -0.90 -11.17 -8.20
CA PHE A 36 -1.74 -10.46 -9.17
C PHE A 36 -2.18 -11.34 -10.31
N VAL A 37 -3.23 -10.89 -11.00
CA VAL A 37 -3.70 -11.50 -12.23
C VAL A 37 -3.20 -10.68 -13.43
N MET A 38 -2.59 -11.36 -14.40
CA MET A 38 -2.19 -10.77 -15.68
C MET A 38 -2.37 -11.82 -16.76
N GLY A 39 -2.91 -11.46 -17.93
CA GLY A 39 -3.07 -12.41 -19.03
C GLY A 39 -3.85 -13.69 -18.68
N ARG A 40 -4.81 -13.60 -17.75
CA ARG A 40 -5.58 -14.73 -17.20
C ARG A 40 -4.75 -15.74 -16.38
N ARG A 41 -3.59 -15.33 -15.87
CA ARG A 41 -2.71 -16.14 -15.02
C ARG A 41 -2.42 -15.42 -13.71
N ILE A 42 -2.18 -16.18 -12.66
CA ILE A 42 -1.78 -15.66 -11.34
C ILE A 42 -0.26 -15.61 -11.27
N PHE A 43 0.28 -14.50 -10.82
CA PHE A 43 1.70 -14.26 -10.62
C PHE A 43 1.99 -13.88 -9.17
N GLN A 44 3.13 -14.32 -8.66
CA GLN A 44 3.68 -13.84 -7.39
C GLN A 44 4.61 -12.65 -7.66
N ARG A 45 4.48 -11.57 -6.87
CA ARG A 45 5.48 -10.49 -6.86
C ARG A 45 6.68 -10.86 -5.99
N ASN A 46 7.85 -10.40 -6.39
CA ASN A 46 9.11 -10.63 -5.66
C ASN A 46 9.36 -9.60 -4.55
N LYS A 47 8.61 -8.49 -4.55
CA LYS A 47 8.81 -7.36 -3.63
C LYS A 47 7.48 -6.98 -2.98
N ILE A 48 7.54 -6.48 -1.75
CA ILE A 48 6.40 -5.82 -1.11
C ILE A 48 6.45 -4.36 -1.49
N GLN A 49 5.49 -3.91 -2.30
CA GLN A 49 5.41 -2.53 -2.75
C GLN A 49 4.05 -1.97 -2.35
N ILE A 50 4.05 -0.86 -1.63
CA ILE A 50 2.81 -0.17 -1.25
C ILE A 50 2.81 1.19 -1.94
N SER A 51 1.79 1.39 -2.76
CA SER A 51 1.52 2.66 -3.41
C SER A 51 0.54 3.46 -2.59
N MET A 52 0.71 4.78 -2.57
CA MET A 52 -0.20 5.67 -1.85
C MET A 52 -0.21 7.08 -2.42
N ILE A 53 -1.33 7.74 -2.21
CA ILE A 53 -1.48 9.17 -2.51
C ILE A 53 -0.96 9.97 -1.33
N VAL A 54 -0.03 10.88 -1.60
CA VAL A 54 0.50 11.85 -0.64
C VAL A 54 0.26 13.26 -1.16
N LYS A 55 -0.19 14.13 -0.25
CA LYS A 55 -0.37 15.55 -0.55
C LYS A 55 0.94 16.28 -0.29
N LYS A 56 1.46 17.04 -1.27
CA LYS A 56 2.72 17.81 -1.10
C LYS A 56 2.54 18.93 -0.05
N LYS A 57 1.36 19.55 0.05
CA LYS A 57 0.97 20.53 1.09
C LYS A 57 -0.49 20.30 1.52
N LEU A 58 -0.90 20.79 2.69
CA LEU A 58 -2.30 20.78 3.14
C LEU A 58 -3.05 22.01 2.60
N ASP A 59 -2.98 22.25 1.30
CA ASP A 59 -3.63 23.38 0.60
C ASP A 59 -4.56 22.83 -0.50
N GLU A 60 -5.67 23.48 -0.81
CA GLU A 60 -6.65 23.00 -1.79
C GLU A 60 -6.04 22.88 -3.21
N GLU A 61 -5.10 23.76 -3.56
CA GLU A 61 -4.46 23.77 -4.88
C GLU A 61 -3.23 22.84 -5.01
N SER A 62 -2.79 22.20 -3.93
CA SER A 62 -1.57 21.41 -4.00
C SER A 62 -1.80 20.07 -4.72
N GLU A 63 -0.98 19.79 -5.73
CA GLU A 63 -1.00 18.53 -6.47
C GLU A 63 -0.88 17.30 -5.55
N TYR A 64 -1.77 16.35 -5.78
CA TYR A 64 -1.67 15.00 -5.23
C TYR A 64 -0.59 14.25 -6.00
N SER A 65 0.32 13.62 -5.27
CA SER A 65 1.30 12.72 -5.86
C SER A 65 1.06 11.31 -5.41
N ASN A 66 1.23 10.37 -6.32
CA ASN A 66 1.49 9.00 -5.94
C ASN A 66 2.94 8.84 -5.49
N ILE A 67 3.17 8.01 -4.48
CA ILE A 67 4.48 7.43 -4.20
C ILE A 67 4.33 5.91 -4.12
N LYS A 68 5.36 5.20 -4.56
CA LYS A 68 5.44 3.74 -4.43
C LYS A 68 6.67 3.39 -3.61
N VAL A 69 6.45 2.79 -2.44
CA VAL A 69 7.52 2.46 -1.50
C VAL A 69 7.75 0.95 -1.54
N THR A 70 9.02 0.55 -1.63
CA THR A 70 9.43 -0.86 -1.60
C THR A 70 9.93 -1.23 -0.21
N PHE A 71 9.37 -2.29 0.36
CA PHE A 71 9.65 -2.80 1.69
C PHE A 71 10.30 -4.18 1.62
N ASP A 72 11.04 -4.51 2.68
CA ASP A 72 11.57 -5.84 2.94
C ASP A 72 10.60 -6.62 3.84
N PRO A 73 10.36 -7.93 3.62
CA PRO A 73 9.54 -8.74 4.51
C PRO A 73 10.02 -8.73 5.97
N ARG A 74 11.30 -8.43 6.22
CA ARG A 74 11.92 -8.36 7.54
C ARG A 74 11.86 -6.96 8.17
N ASP A 75 11.32 -5.96 7.48
CA ASP A 75 11.30 -4.59 7.98
C ASP A 75 10.61 -4.50 9.35
N THR A 76 11.25 -3.76 10.27
CA THR A 76 10.66 -3.33 11.54
C THR A 76 9.92 -2.00 11.37
N LEU A 77 9.17 -1.58 12.39
CA LEU A 77 8.49 -0.29 12.42
C LEU A 77 9.47 0.87 12.14
N GLU A 78 10.68 0.83 12.68
CA GLU A 78 11.70 1.84 12.44
C GLU A 78 12.15 1.86 10.97
N MET A 79 12.39 0.69 10.38
CA MET A 79 12.80 0.56 8.98
C MET A 79 11.69 1.05 8.03
N VAL A 80 10.43 0.74 8.33
CA VAL A 80 9.27 1.24 7.58
C VAL A 80 9.22 2.77 7.61
N ILE A 81 9.42 3.38 8.79
CA ILE A 81 9.47 4.85 8.93
C ILE A 81 10.60 5.44 8.08
N LYS A 82 11.78 4.82 8.12
CA LYS A 82 12.95 5.25 7.35
C LYS A 82 12.68 5.20 5.84
N ARG A 83 12.19 4.07 5.32
CA ARG A 83 11.86 3.89 3.89
C ARG A 83 10.78 4.87 3.42
N MET A 84 9.79 5.14 4.26
CA MET A 84 8.75 6.13 3.97
C MET A 84 9.34 7.54 3.88
N ALA A 85 10.23 7.92 4.80
CA ALA A 85 10.91 9.21 4.76
C ALA A 85 11.77 9.36 3.49
N GLU A 86 12.58 8.36 3.16
CA GLU A 86 13.41 8.33 1.95
C GLU A 86 12.56 8.48 0.67
N SER A 87 11.43 7.77 0.60
CA SER A 87 10.54 7.83 -0.57
C SER A 87 9.81 9.18 -0.68
N LEU A 88 9.49 9.82 0.45
CA LEU A 88 8.90 11.16 0.46
C LEU A 88 9.90 12.23 0.05
N GLU A 89 11.18 12.09 0.42
CA GLU A 89 12.25 12.97 -0.04
C GLU A 89 12.48 12.81 -1.54
N TYR A 90 12.57 11.57 -2.02
CA TYR A 90 12.67 11.27 -3.45
C TYR A 90 11.48 11.87 -4.23
N GLY A 91 10.26 11.64 -3.77
CA GLY A 91 9.05 12.19 -4.41
C GLY A 91 8.91 13.71 -4.32
N ARG A 92 9.74 14.41 -3.53
CA ARG A 92 9.81 15.88 -3.48
C ARG A 92 10.96 16.45 -4.33
N GLY A 93 11.87 15.61 -4.82
CA GLY A 93 12.97 16.01 -5.69
C GLY A 93 12.54 16.41 -7.10
N ASP A 94 13.47 17.00 -7.85
CA ASP A 94 13.27 17.54 -9.21
C ASP A 94 12.96 16.48 -10.30
N ASP A 95 13.09 15.18 -10.00
CA ASP A 95 12.89 14.08 -10.96
C ASP A 95 11.46 14.01 -11.54
N LYS A 96 10.45 14.53 -10.83
CA LYS A 96 9.08 14.64 -11.35
C LYS A 96 8.92 15.53 -12.58
N LYS A 97 9.86 16.46 -12.79
CA LYS A 97 9.87 17.30 -13.99
C LYS A 97 10.08 16.49 -15.27
N HIS A 98 10.58 15.25 -15.19
CA HIS A 98 10.72 14.37 -16.36
C HIS A 98 9.40 13.66 -16.71
N GLU A 99 8.70 13.08 -15.73
CA GLU A 99 7.41 12.39 -15.95
C GLU A 99 6.32 13.35 -16.46
N GLU A 100 6.24 14.57 -15.88
CA GLU A 100 5.28 15.59 -16.32
C GLU A 100 5.48 15.99 -17.79
N LYS A 101 6.74 16.05 -18.27
CA LYS A 101 7.06 16.38 -19.67
C LYS A 101 6.66 15.29 -20.66
N GLU A 102 6.75 14.03 -20.26
CA GLU A 102 6.34 12.90 -21.11
C GLU A 102 4.82 12.88 -21.29
N ILE A 103 4.08 13.13 -20.20
CA ILE A 103 2.61 13.24 -20.23
C ILE A 103 2.18 14.45 -21.09
N ASP A 104 2.81 15.61 -20.90
CA ASP A 104 2.53 16.81 -21.71
C ASP A 104 2.84 16.63 -23.19
N PHE A 105 3.83 15.79 -23.52
CA PHE A 105 4.13 15.43 -24.91
C PHE A 105 3.07 14.47 -25.48
N LEU A 106 2.65 13.47 -24.70
CA LEU A 106 1.60 12.53 -25.08
C LEU A 106 0.26 13.21 -25.36
N ILE A 107 -0.16 14.15 -24.52
CA ILE A 107 -1.46 14.85 -24.67
C ILE A 107 -1.55 15.68 -25.97
N LYS A 108 -0.41 16.02 -26.60
CA LYS A 108 -0.38 16.76 -27.87
C LYS A 108 -0.71 15.89 -29.09
N PHE A 109 -0.74 14.56 -28.95
CA PHE A 109 -1.10 13.68 -30.07
C PHE A 109 -2.61 13.65 -30.32
N PRO A 110 -3.05 13.52 -31.59
CA PRO A 110 -4.45 13.24 -31.92
C PRO A 110 -4.99 11.98 -31.23
N ASP A 111 -6.29 11.99 -30.89
CA ASP A 111 -6.98 10.89 -30.20
C ASP A 111 -6.78 9.51 -30.82
N ILE A 112 -6.70 9.42 -32.16
CA ILE A 112 -6.50 8.15 -32.88
C ILE A 112 -5.14 7.53 -32.51
N ILE A 113 -4.09 8.36 -32.42
CA ILE A 113 -2.74 7.91 -32.08
C ILE A 113 -2.70 7.51 -30.61
N LEU A 114 -3.30 8.31 -29.72
CA LEU A 114 -3.40 7.99 -28.29
C LEU A 114 -4.13 6.65 -28.05
N ARG A 115 -5.26 6.43 -28.71
CA ARG A 115 -6.01 5.16 -28.62
C ARG A 115 -5.16 3.97 -29.07
N PHE A 116 -4.39 4.14 -30.15
CA PHE A 116 -3.50 3.09 -30.63
C PHE A 116 -2.36 2.80 -29.64
N ILE A 117 -1.74 3.84 -29.06
CA ILE A 117 -0.69 3.69 -28.04
C ILE A 117 -1.25 2.96 -26.81
N VAL A 118 -2.41 3.36 -26.30
CA VAL A 118 -3.05 2.71 -25.14
C VAL A 118 -3.45 1.26 -25.48
N TRP A 119 -3.94 1.00 -26.68
CA TRP A 119 -4.27 -0.36 -27.12
C TRP A 119 -3.01 -1.25 -27.17
N LEU A 120 -1.92 -0.75 -27.76
CA LEU A 120 -0.64 -1.46 -27.80
C LEU A 120 -0.13 -1.71 -26.38
N TRP A 121 -0.14 -0.70 -25.53
CA TRP A 121 0.27 -0.79 -24.12
C TRP A 121 -0.52 -1.87 -23.39
N ARG A 122 -1.85 -1.86 -23.47
CA ARG A 122 -2.70 -2.88 -22.85
C ARG A 122 -2.40 -4.29 -23.40
N GLY A 123 -2.08 -4.40 -24.68
CA GLY A 123 -1.61 -5.65 -25.28
C GLY A 123 -0.30 -6.13 -24.67
N LEU A 124 0.72 -5.26 -24.58
CA LEU A 124 2.02 -5.58 -23.99
C LEU A 124 1.87 -5.99 -22.52
N ASP A 125 1.07 -5.26 -21.75
CA ASP A 125 0.78 -5.55 -20.35
C ASP A 125 0.06 -6.90 -20.18
N TYR A 126 -0.95 -7.18 -21.01
CA TYR A 126 -1.65 -8.47 -20.99
C TYR A 126 -0.72 -9.67 -21.19
N TYR A 127 0.30 -9.53 -22.06
CA TYR A 127 1.29 -10.57 -22.31
C TYR A 127 2.51 -10.51 -21.37
N GLY A 128 2.58 -9.53 -20.45
CA GLY A 128 3.69 -9.38 -19.51
C GLY A 128 5.02 -8.95 -20.15
N ILE A 129 4.96 -8.28 -21.31
CA ILE A 129 6.13 -7.81 -22.06
C ILE A 129 6.29 -6.28 -21.98
N LEU A 130 5.55 -5.63 -21.09
CA LEU A 130 5.69 -4.21 -20.83
C LEU A 130 7.11 -3.92 -20.28
N PRO A 131 7.81 -2.88 -20.76
CA PRO A 131 9.14 -2.52 -20.29
C PRO A 131 9.18 -2.34 -18.76
N ALA A 132 10.20 -2.92 -18.12
CA ALA A 132 10.37 -2.84 -16.68
C ALA A 132 10.51 -1.39 -16.17
N SER A 133 11.05 -0.47 -16.99
CA SER A 133 11.13 0.95 -16.65
C SER A 133 9.77 1.59 -16.41
N ILE A 134 8.75 1.17 -17.17
CA ILE A 134 7.37 1.68 -17.02
C ILE A 134 6.74 1.11 -15.75
N VAL A 135 6.81 -0.20 -15.58
CA VAL A 135 6.21 -0.91 -14.43
C VAL A 135 6.87 -0.50 -13.11
N LYS A 136 8.19 -0.28 -13.11
CA LYS A 136 8.98 -0.07 -11.89
C LYS A 136 8.52 1.17 -11.13
N ASP A 137 8.16 2.24 -11.81
CA ASP A 137 7.84 3.52 -11.16
C ASP A 137 6.32 3.76 -11.10
N ASP A 138 5.53 3.08 -11.94
CA ASP A 138 4.08 3.22 -11.97
C ASP A 138 3.39 2.73 -10.68
N PRO A 139 2.63 3.59 -9.97
CA PRO A 139 2.00 3.25 -8.70
C PRO A 139 0.89 2.20 -8.80
N MET A 140 0.36 1.92 -10.00
CA MET A 140 -0.68 0.92 -10.22
C MET A 140 -0.12 -0.51 -10.30
N TYR A 141 1.20 -0.66 -10.28
CA TYR A 141 1.92 -1.92 -10.21
C TYR A 141 2.55 -2.10 -8.83
N ALA A 142 1.72 -2.47 -7.85
CA ALA A 142 2.10 -2.62 -6.46
C ALA A 142 1.38 -3.79 -5.79
N SER A 143 1.87 -4.23 -4.63
CA SER A 143 1.23 -5.25 -3.81
C SER A 143 -0.10 -4.76 -3.27
N VAL A 144 -0.11 -3.52 -2.76
CA VAL A 144 -1.28 -2.88 -2.16
C VAL A 144 -1.29 -1.40 -2.53
N TYR A 145 -2.47 -0.87 -2.84
CA TYR A 145 -2.69 0.55 -2.99
C TYR A 145 -3.45 1.09 -1.79
N VAL A 146 -2.94 2.16 -1.17
CA VAL A 146 -3.49 2.74 0.06
C VAL A 146 -3.89 4.20 -0.18
N THR A 147 -5.13 4.54 0.14
CA THR A 147 -5.57 5.93 0.26
C THR A 147 -5.83 6.28 1.72
N ASN A 148 -5.31 7.43 2.18
CA ASN A 148 -5.51 7.93 3.54
C ASN A 148 -6.47 9.12 3.54
N LEU A 149 -7.76 8.80 3.47
CA LEU A 149 -8.85 9.78 3.55
C LEU A 149 -8.94 10.43 4.95
N GLY A 150 -8.47 9.72 5.97
CA GLY A 150 -8.39 10.25 7.33
C GLY A 150 -7.51 11.50 7.45
N SER A 151 -6.46 11.61 6.63
CA SER A 151 -5.63 12.82 6.55
C SER A 151 -6.38 14.05 6.03
N LEU A 152 -7.52 13.84 5.35
CA LEU A 152 -8.42 14.87 4.85
C LEU A 152 -9.68 15.03 5.73
N GLY A 153 -9.74 14.35 6.88
CA GLY A 153 -10.91 14.41 7.77
C GLY A 153 -12.13 13.64 7.26
N LEU A 154 -11.97 12.77 6.26
CA LEU A 154 -13.02 11.96 5.68
C LEU A 154 -13.07 10.56 6.28
N ASP A 155 -14.26 9.94 6.28
CA ASP A 155 -14.40 8.52 6.63
C ASP A 155 -13.97 7.63 5.46
N SER A 156 -13.76 6.34 5.74
CA SER A 156 -13.38 5.37 4.74
C SER A 156 -14.52 5.09 3.76
N VAL A 157 -14.16 4.85 2.50
CA VAL A 157 -15.08 4.49 1.41
C VAL A 157 -14.69 3.15 0.81
N PHE A 158 -15.62 2.51 0.09
CA PHE A 158 -15.27 1.40 -0.78
C PHE A 158 -14.85 1.94 -2.14
N HIS A 159 -13.61 1.66 -2.53
CA HIS A 159 -13.08 1.98 -3.85
C HIS A 159 -12.99 0.69 -4.67
N HIS A 160 -13.23 0.75 -5.98
CA HIS A 160 -13.04 -0.40 -6.87
C HIS A 160 -11.54 -0.70 -7.03
N LEU A 161 -11.19 -1.89 -7.53
CA LEU A 161 -9.83 -2.11 -8.04
C LEU A 161 -9.66 -1.36 -9.36
N PHE A 162 -8.48 -0.83 -9.63
CA PHE A 162 -8.20 -0.14 -10.88
C PHE A 162 -8.26 -1.11 -12.07
N GLU A 163 -8.81 -0.65 -13.19
CA GLU A 163 -8.78 -1.37 -14.47
C GLU A 163 -7.38 -1.34 -15.13
N TYR A 164 -6.53 -0.41 -14.69
CA TYR A 164 -5.16 -0.25 -15.16
C TYR A 164 -4.16 -0.68 -14.09
N GLY A 165 -3.05 -1.28 -14.53
CA GLY A 165 -2.08 -1.92 -13.67
C GLY A 165 -2.56 -3.27 -13.16
N ASN A 166 -1.92 -3.76 -12.09
CA ASN A 166 -2.18 -5.11 -11.57
C ASN A 166 -2.30 -5.16 -10.05
N THR A 167 -2.50 -4.02 -9.39
CA THR A 167 -2.68 -3.99 -7.93
C THR A 167 -3.96 -4.69 -7.52
N SER A 168 -3.82 -5.78 -6.77
CA SER A 168 -4.92 -6.68 -6.43
C SER A 168 -5.55 -6.39 -5.07
N ASN A 169 -5.00 -5.44 -4.31
CA ASN A 169 -5.52 -5.04 -3.01
C ASN A 169 -5.57 -3.52 -2.93
N PHE A 170 -6.75 -2.99 -2.62
CA PHE A 170 -6.95 -1.57 -2.36
C PHE A 170 -7.45 -1.38 -0.94
N ILE A 171 -6.84 -0.45 -0.20
CA ILE A 171 -7.21 -0.14 1.18
C ILE A 171 -7.50 1.36 1.32
N ALA A 172 -8.69 1.69 1.81
CA ALA A 172 -9.08 3.05 2.15
C ALA A 172 -9.07 3.24 3.67
N LEU A 173 -8.15 4.06 4.17
CA LEU A 173 -8.06 4.42 5.58
C LEU A 173 -8.88 5.69 5.87
N GLY A 174 -9.88 5.58 6.73
CA GLY A 174 -10.71 6.69 7.18
C GLY A 174 -10.10 7.48 8.33
N LYS A 175 -10.82 8.48 8.83
CA LYS A 175 -10.42 9.26 10.01
C LYS A 175 -10.52 8.45 11.30
N ILE A 176 -9.58 8.71 12.20
CA ILE A 176 -9.67 8.28 13.59
C ILE A 176 -10.74 9.13 14.28
N HIS A 177 -11.68 8.50 14.97
CA HIS A 177 -12.72 9.18 15.74
C HIS A 177 -13.06 8.39 16.99
N LYS A 178 -13.68 9.05 17.98
CA LYS A 178 -14.16 8.40 19.19
C LYS A 178 -15.49 7.70 18.91
N ALA A 179 -15.61 6.43 19.32
CA ALA A 179 -16.86 5.68 19.25
C ALA A 179 -17.08 4.84 20.52
N PRO A 180 -18.34 4.62 20.92
CA PRO A 180 -18.66 3.66 21.97
C PRO A 180 -18.41 2.24 21.46
N VAL A 181 -17.64 1.46 22.22
CA VAL A 181 -17.36 0.05 21.95
C VAL A 181 -17.56 -0.76 23.23
N VAL A 182 -18.04 -2.00 23.07
CA VAL A 182 -18.14 -2.95 24.17
C VAL A 182 -16.76 -3.58 24.37
N ASP A 183 -16.25 -3.53 25.59
CA ASP A 183 -14.99 -4.19 25.94
C ASP A 183 -15.19 -5.68 26.24
N GLU A 184 -14.10 -6.38 26.55
CA GLU A 184 -14.08 -7.80 26.88
C GLU A 184 -14.85 -8.16 28.18
N ASN A 185 -15.24 -7.17 28.98
CA ASN A 185 -16.00 -7.32 30.21
C ASN A 185 -17.46 -6.86 30.06
N ASP A 186 -17.96 -6.78 28.81
CA ASP A 186 -19.30 -6.30 28.46
C ASP A 186 -19.59 -4.85 28.90
N LYS A 187 -18.56 -4.03 29.12
CA LYS A 187 -18.71 -2.62 29.50
C LYS A 187 -18.61 -1.69 28.30
N LEU A 188 -19.47 -0.69 28.27
CA LEU A 188 -19.42 0.38 27.27
C LEU A 188 -18.23 1.30 27.57
N THR A 189 -17.28 1.38 26.64
CA THR A 189 -16.10 2.25 26.73
C THR A 189 -15.98 3.10 25.48
N VAL A 190 -15.45 4.33 25.62
CA VAL A 190 -15.16 5.18 24.47
C VAL A 190 -13.73 4.92 24.03
N LYS A 191 -13.53 4.42 22.81
CA LYS A 191 -12.21 4.18 22.23
C LYS A 191 -12.04 4.98 20.95
N ASP A 192 -10.79 5.26 20.61
CA ASP A 192 -10.44 5.78 19.30
C ASP A 192 -10.52 4.63 18.29
N VAL A 193 -11.36 4.78 17.27
CA VAL A 193 -11.62 3.79 16.24
C VAL A 193 -11.34 4.38 14.87
N VAL A 194 -11.06 3.50 13.91
CA VAL A 194 -10.92 3.88 12.51
C VAL A 194 -11.62 2.86 11.63
N ARG A 195 -12.33 3.36 10.63
CA ARG A 195 -12.92 2.51 9.59
C ARG A 195 -11.87 2.27 8.51
N ILE A 196 -11.72 1.03 8.08
CA ILE A 196 -10.84 0.63 6.99
C ILE A 196 -11.71 -0.11 5.96
N GLY A 197 -11.67 0.36 4.72
CA GLY A 197 -12.33 -0.25 3.58
C GLY A 197 -11.31 -1.11 2.83
N TYR A 198 -11.67 -2.36 2.57
CA TYR A 198 -10.84 -3.31 1.84
C TYR A 198 -11.56 -3.69 0.55
N THR A 199 -10.85 -3.59 -0.57
CA THR A 199 -11.29 -4.15 -1.85
C THR A 199 -10.20 -5.08 -2.34
N LEU A 200 -10.54 -6.35 -2.46
CA LEU A 200 -9.60 -7.45 -2.64
C LEU A 200 -9.99 -8.24 -3.89
N ASP A 201 -8.99 -8.63 -4.68
CA ASP A 201 -9.20 -9.43 -5.89
C ASP A 201 -9.37 -10.91 -5.52
N ASP A 202 -10.60 -11.42 -5.49
CA ASP A 202 -10.88 -12.82 -5.14
C ASP A 202 -10.29 -13.84 -6.14
N ARG A 203 -9.68 -13.39 -7.23
CA ARG A 203 -8.93 -14.27 -8.14
C ARG A 203 -7.55 -14.66 -7.61
N ILE A 204 -6.95 -13.89 -6.69
CA ILE A 204 -5.58 -14.18 -6.21
C ILE A 204 -5.55 -15.14 -5.02
N SER A 205 -6.66 -15.25 -4.29
CA SER A 205 -6.83 -16.06 -3.09
C SER A 205 -8.31 -16.21 -2.74
N GLU A 206 -8.62 -17.00 -1.72
CA GLU A 206 -9.99 -17.30 -1.28
C GLU A 206 -10.40 -16.45 -0.06
N GLY A 207 -11.72 -16.28 0.15
CA GLY A 207 -12.28 -15.51 1.25
C GLY A 207 -11.73 -15.85 2.65
N ILE A 208 -11.56 -17.13 2.98
CA ILE A 208 -11.02 -17.55 4.30
C ILE A 208 -9.59 -17.06 4.50
N TYR A 209 -8.78 -17.05 3.43
CA TYR A 209 -7.42 -16.56 3.50
C TYR A 209 -7.40 -15.05 3.77
N PHE A 210 -8.26 -14.29 3.11
CA PHE A 210 -8.41 -12.85 3.36
C PHE A 210 -8.90 -12.54 4.78
N VAL A 211 -9.85 -13.31 5.32
CA VAL A 211 -10.30 -13.14 6.71
C VAL A 211 -9.13 -13.29 7.68
N LYS A 212 -8.36 -14.37 7.55
CA LYS A 212 -7.18 -14.61 8.39
C LYS A 212 -6.09 -13.54 8.22
N ALA A 213 -5.92 -13.01 7.01
CA ALA A 213 -5.01 -11.90 6.76
C ALA A 213 -5.48 -10.60 7.43
N ILE A 214 -6.77 -10.29 7.38
CA ILE A 214 -7.36 -9.10 8.02
C ILE A 214 -7.27 -9.22 9.55
N GLU A 215 -7.54 -10.41 10.11
CA GLU A 215 -7.37 -10.68 11.55
C GLU A 215 -5.92 -10.48 11.98
N LEU A 216 -4.96 -11.02 11.22
CA LEU A 216 -3.54 -10.84 11.46
C LEU A 216 -3.12 -9.36 11.41
N PHE A 217 -3.60 -8.63 10.39
CA PHE A 217 -3.40 -7.18 10.28
C PHE A 217 -3.97 -6.43 11.49
N LYS A 218 -5.19 -6.76 11.93
CA LYS A 218 -5.83 -6.15 13.10
C LYS A 218 -5.04 -6.44 14.38
N ASN A 219 -4.50 -7.65 14.53
CA ASN A 219 -3.63 -7.99 15.64
C ASN A 219 -2.39 -7.10 15.71
N PHE A 220 -1.70 -6.87 14.59
CA PHE A 220 -0.54 -5.95 14.56
C PHE A 220 -0.92 -4.49 14.85
N MET A 221 -2.08 -4.05 14.36
CA MET A 221 -2.59 -2.70 14.66
C MET A 221 -2.91 -2.50 16.14
N GLN A 222 -3.40 -3.56 16.80
CA GLN A 222 -3.75 -3.55 18.23
C GLN A 222 -2.53 -3.75 19.14
N ASN A 223 -1.51 -4.47 18.65
CA ASN A 223 -0.29 -4.83 19.37
C ASN A 223 0.96 -4.39 18.58
N PRO A 224 1.18 -3.07 18.40
CA PRO A 224 2.23 -2.53 17.53
C PRO A 224 3.66 -2.85 18.00
N GLU A 225 3.87 -3.18 19.26
CA GLU A 225 5.17 -3.60 19.83
C GLU A 225 5.76 -4.83 19.12
N ILE A 226 4.92 -5.69 18.53
CA ILE A 226 5.35 -6.85 17.75
C ILE A 226 6.15 -6.40 16.51
N LEU A 227 5.85 -5.22 15.99
CA LEU A 227 6.47 -4.66 14.78
C LEU A 227 7.83 -4.02 15.05
N GLU A 228 8.22 -3.82 16.32
CA GLU A 228 9.53 -3.28 16.67
C GLU A 228 10.66 -4.27 16.34
N ASN A 229 10.33 -5.57 16.28
CA ASN A 229 11.26 -6.64 15.94
C ASN A 229 10.95 -7.21 14.55
N PRO A 230 11.97 -7.75 13.84
CA PRO A 230 11.75 -8.48 12.58
C PRO A 230 10.85 -9.70 12.83
N PRO A 231 10.15 -10.21 11.80
CA PRO A 231 9.37 -11.43 11.97
C PRO A 231 10.32 -12.62 12.16
N PRO A 232 9.89 -13.65 12.92
CA PRO A 232 10.55 -14.95 12.86
C PRO A 232 10.62 -15.43 11.41
N GLU A 233 11.75 -15.99 10.99
CA GLU A 233 11.90 -16.46 9.60
C GLU A 233 10.90 -17.57 9.24
N GLU A 234 10.50 -18.39 10.21
CA GLU A 234 9.48 -19.41 10.04
C GLU A 234 8.12 -18.82 9.61
N ASP A 235 7.75 -17.66 10.17
CA ASP A 235 6.49 -16.98 9.89
C ASP A 235 6.42 -16.36 8.49
N ILE A 236 7.58 -16.07 7.88
CA ILE A 236 7.70 -15.52 6.53
C ILE A 236 8.30 -16.51 5.54
N LYS A 237 8.53 -17.77 5.94
CA LYS A 237 9.19 -18.78 5.11
C LYS A 237 8.50 -18.98 3.77
N GLU A 238 7.16 -19.04 3.76
CA GLU A 238 6.39 -19.16 2.51
C GLU A 238 6.67 -17.98 1.57
N TYR A 239 6.81 -16.77 2.09
CA TYR A 239 7.17 -15.61 1.26
C TYR A 239 8.58 -15.80 0.67
N LEU A 240 9.55 -16.12 1.52
CA LEU A 240 10.95 -16.31 1.11
C LEU A 240 11.09 -17.42 0.07
N ASP A 241 10.47 -18.57 0.28
CA ASP A 241 10.52 -19.71 -0.65
C ASP A 241 9.97 -19.34 -2.03
N VAL A 242 8.91 -18.54 -2.11
CA VAL A 242 8.28 -18.17 -3.38
C VAL A 242 9.01 -17.02 -4.08
N THR A 243 9.69 -16.12 -3.34
CA THR A 243 10.36 -14.94 -3.92
C THR A 243 11.86 -15.06 -4.10
N GLU A 244 12.56 -15.81 -3.24
CA GLU A 244 14.02 -16.00 -3.25
C GLU A 244 14.42 -17.38 -3.82
N GLY A 245 13.51 -18.36 -3.82
CA GLY A 245 13.75 -19.72 -4.33
C GLY A 245 13.72 -19.88 -5.86
N LYS A 246 13.86 -18.79 -6.63
CA LYS A 246 13.85 -18.78 -8.10
C LYS A 246 15.13 -18.23 -8.70
#